data_AF-A0A829PZ47-F1
#
_entry.id   AF-A0A829PZ47-F1
#
_cell.length_a   1.000
_cell.length_b   1.000
_cell.length_c   1.000
_cell.angle_alpha   90.00
_cell.angle_beta   90.00
_cell.angle_gamma   90.00
#
_symmetry.space_group_name_H-M   'P 1'
#
loop_
_entity.id
_entity.type
_entity.pdbx_description
1 polymer ?
#
loop_
_entity_poly.entity_id
_entity_poly.type
_entity_poly.pdbx_seq_one_letter_code
_entity_poly.pdbx_strand_id
1 'polypeptide(L)'
;MPGATAATLTFMVGADDAVFVAAEPILDAMGKRVVHCGGPGVGQAAKICNNMILGVSMIAISEAFVLGEKLGLSHQALFDVAANASGQCWALTSNCPVPGPVPTSPANRDYAPASPSR
;
A
#
# COMPACT_ATOMS: atom_id res chain seq x y z
N MET A 1 10.54 -10.57 5.59
CA MET A 1 9.91 -9.53 4.74
C MET A 1 9.17 -10.23 3.61
N PRO A 2 7.85 -10.47 3.70
CA PRO A 2 7.12 -11.29 2.73
C PRO A 2 7.33 -10.87 1.27
N GLY A 3 7.37 -9.56 1.00
CA GLY A 3 7.64 -9.03 -0.34
C GLY A 3 9.07 -9.25 -0.84
N ALA A 4 10.06 -9.28 0.05
CA ALA A 4 11.45 -9.57 -0.35
C ALA A 4 11.62 -11.07 -0.65
N THR A 5 11.06 -11.94 0.20
CA THR A 5 11.06 -13.39 0.00
C THR A 5 10.31 -13.79 -1.28
N ALA A 6 9.24 -13.07 -1.62
CA ALA A 6 8.45 -13.32 -2.82
C ALA A 6 8.95 -12.56 -4.07
N ALA A 7 10.09 -11.86 -3.98
CA ALA A 7 10.63 -11.00 -5.04
C ALA A 7 9.59 -10.01 -5.62
N THR A 8 8.76 -9.42 -4.77
CA THR A 8 7.66 -8.52 -5.16
C THR A 8 7.84 -7.07 -4.71
N LEU A 9 9.04 -6.71 -4.24
CA LEU A 9 9.31 -5.34 -3.81
C LEU A 9 9.16 -4.35 -4.98
N THR A 10 8.79 -3.12 -4.62
CA THR A 10 8.90 -1.97 -5.51
C THR A 10 10.03 -1.09 -5.03
N PHE A 11 11.05 -0.88 -5.85
CA PHE A 11 12.19 0.00 -5.57
C PHE A 11 11.97 1.38 -6.19
N MET A 12 12.14 2.41 -5.35
CA MET A 12 12.13 3.82 -5.75
C MET A 12 13.57 4.33 -5.62
N VAL A 13 14.27 4.48 -6.74
CA VAL A 13 15.73 4.64 -6.75
C VAL A 13 16.10 6.06 -7.15
N GLY A 14 16.82 6.77 -6.28
CA GLY A 14 17.45 8.04 -6.60
C GLY A 14 18.95 7.85 -6.80
N ALA A 15 19.43 8.01 -8.03
CA ALA A 15 20.84 7.81 -8.42
C ALA A 15 21.13 8.53 -9.75
N ASP A 16 22.41 8.72 -10.08
CA ASP A 16 22.78 9.10 -11.44
C ASP A 16 22.53 7.94 -12.41
N ASP A 17 22.29 8.24 -13.69
CA ASP A 17 21.90 7.24 -14.71
C ASP A 17 22.85 6.04 -14.77
N ALA A 18 24.16 6.28 -14.78
CA ALA A 18 25.17 5.22 -14.84
C ALA A 18 25.13 4.30 -13.60
N VAL A 19 24.83 4.87 -12.43
CA VAL A 19 24.70 4.11 -11.18
C VAL A 19 23.39 3.32 -11.17
N PHE A 20 22.31 3.90 -11.68
CA PHE A 20 21.02 3.22 -11.83
C PHE A 20 21.16 1.98 -12.72
N VAL A 21 21.72 2.12 -13.92
CA VAL A 21 21.93 1.02 -14.88
C VAL A 21 22.77 -0.11 -14.28
N ALA A 22 23.79 0.23 -13.48
CA ALA A 22 24.60 -0.78 -12.81
C ALA A 22 23.86 -1.51 -11.67
N ALA A 23 22.94 -0.83 -10.98
CA ALA A 23 22.20 -1.39 -9.84
C ALA A 23 20.92 -2.13 -10.23
N GLU A 24 20.29 -1.77 -11.34
CA GLU A 24 19.00 -2.30 -11.80
C GLU A 24 18.93 -3.84 -11.82
N PRO A 25 19.91 -4.59 -12.36
CA PRO A 25 19.85 -6.05 -12.40
C PRO A 25 19.79 -6.70 -11.00
N ILE A 26 20.41 -6.07 -10.01
CA ILE A 26 20.42 -6.55 -8.62
C ILE A 26 19.07 -6.29 -7.97
N LEU A 27 18.48 -5.11 -8.23
CA LEU A 27 17.20 -4.71 -7.68
C LEU A 27 16.04 -5.51 -8.29
N ASP A 28 16.11 -5.80 -9.59
CA ASP A 28 15.14 -6.63 -10.31
C ASP A 28 15.09 -8.07 -9.77
N ALA A 29 16.22 -8.62 -9.31
CA ALA A 29 16.23 -9.95 -8.68
C ALA A 29 15.42 -10.00 -7.36
N MET A 30 15.17 -8.86 -6.72
CA MET A 30 14.43 -8.75 -5.45
C MET A 30 13.03 -8.13 -5.60
N GLY A 31 12.71 -7.57 -6.77
CA GLY A 31 11.57 -6.70 -6.96
C GLY A 31 10.75 -7.05 -8.19
N LYS A 32 9.48 -6.65 -8.17
CA LYS A 32 8.60 -6.68 -9.35
C LYS A 32 8.62 -5.38 -10.14
N ARG A 33 9.16 -4.32 -9.54
CA ARG A 33 9.18 -2.99 -10.15
C ARG A 33 10.36 -2.19 -9.61
N VAL A 34 11.18 -1.68 -10.51
CA VAL A 34 12.26 -0.73 -10.21
C VAL A 34 11.94 0.56 -10.94
N VAL A 35 11.96 1.69 -10.24
CA VAL A 35 11.67 3.01 -10.82
C VAL A 35 12.83 3.94 -10.52
N HIS A 36 13.44 4.48 -11.57
CA HIS A 36 14.41 5.55 -11.46
C HIS A 36 13.67 6.88 -11.21
N CYS A 37 13.83 7.43 -10.02
CA CYS A 37 13.11 8.63 -9.56
C CYS A 37 13.86 9.94 -9.85
N GLY A 38 15.08 9.87 -10.37
CA GLY A 38 15.97 11.01 -10.58
C GLY A 38 17.27 10.84 -9.79
N GLY A 39 17.95 11.96 -9.50
CA GLY A 39 19.26 11.97 -8.85
C GLY A 39 19.28 11.45 -7.40
N PRO A 40 20.46 11.45 -6.76
CA PRO A 40 20.64 10.97 -5.39
C PRO A 40 19.63 11.59 -4.40
N GLY A 41 19.05 10.75 -3.55
CA GLY A 41 18.06 11.15 -2.54
C GLY A 41 16.61 11.24 -3.04
N VAL A 42 16.36 11.36 -4.35
CA VAL A 42 14.99 11.53 -4.88
C VAL A 42 14.11 10.29 -4.68
N GLY A 43 14.69 9.09 -4.65
CA GLY A 43 13.96 7.88 -4.29
C GLY A 43 13.35 7.92 -2.87
N GLN A 44 14.02 8.57 -1.92
CA GLN A 44 13.47 8.77 -0.58
C GLN A 44 12.31 9.78 -0.58
N ALA A 45 12.44 10.86 -1.35
CA ALA A 45 11.35 11.82 -1.54
C ALA A 45 10.11 11.14 -2.14
N ALA A 46 10.29 10.31 -3.18
CA ALA A 46 9.21 9.51 -3.76
C ALA A 46 8.56 8.58 -2.72
N LYS A 47 9.37 7.94 -1.87
CA LYS A 47 8.86 7.07 -0.80
C LYS A 47 8.05 7.83 0.25
N ILE A 48 8.51 9.02 0.66
CA ILE A 48 7.80 9.89 1.59
C ILE A 48 6.45 10.29 1.00
N CYS A 49 6.43 10.78 -0.24
CA CYS A 49 5.18 11.15 -0.92
C CYS A 49 4.20 9.97 -1.00
N ASN A 50 4.66 8.80 -1.41
CA ASN A 50 3.82 7.60 -1.48
C ASN A 50 3.24 7.21 -0.11
N ASN A 51 4.06 7.22 0.94
CA ASN A 51 3.60 6.87 2.28
C ASN A 51 2.66 7.93 2.89
N MET A 52 2.84 9.22 2.55
CA MET A 52 1.92 10.28 2.92
C MET A 52 0.54 10.07 2.28
N ILE A 53 0.49 9.78 0.98
CA ILE A 53 -0.76 9.44 0.27
C ILE A 53 -1.45 8.27 0.98
N LEU A 54 -0.71 7.19 1.27
CA LEU A 54 -1.25 6.04 1.98
C LEU A 54 -1.85 6.43 3.35
N GLY A 55 -1.13 7.24 4.14
CA GLY A 55 -1.60 7.69 5.44
C GLY A 55 -2.90 8.50 5.36
N VAL A 56 -2.95 9.48 4.46
CA VAL A 56 -4.15 10.32 4.26
C VAL A 56 -5.33 9.47 3.79
N SER A 57 -5.12 8.61 2.79
CA SER A 57 -6.18 7.72 2.29
C SER A 57 -6.68 6.75 3.37
N MET A 58 -5.80 6.22 4.22
CA MET A 58 -6.20 5.33 5.32
C MET A 58 -7.14 6.04 6.31
N ILE A 59 -6.82 7.29 6.68
CA ILE A 59 -7.66 8.09 7.56
C ILE A 59 -9.02 8.36 6.92
N ALA A 60 -9.01 8.85 5.67
CA ALA A 60 -10.24 9.18 4.94
C ALA A 60 -11.18 7.97 4.79
N ILE A 61 -10.64 6.79 4.45
CA ILE A 61 -11.44 5.57 4.33
C ILE A 61 -11.97 5.10 5.68
N SER A 62 -11.17 5.18 6.74
CA SER A 62 -11.61 4.81 8.09
C SER A 62 -12.78 5.69 8.57
N GLU A 63 -12.70 7.01 8.35
CA GLU A 63 -13.78 7.94 8.68
C GLU A 63 -15.02 7.71 7.81
N ALA A 64 -14.84 7.41 6.51
CA ALA A 64 -15.95 7.10 5.61
C ALA A 64 -16.73 5.85 6.06
N PHE A 65 -16.05 4.81 6.57
CA PHE A 65 -16.72 3.64 7.13
C PHE A 65 -17.53 3.98 8.39
N VAL A 66 -16.94 4.72 9.33
CA VAL A 66 -17.64 5.16 10.56
C VAL A 66 -18.86 6.02 10.22
N LEU A 67 -18.75 6.92 9.24
CA LEU A 67 -19.87 7.73 8.77
C LEU A 67 -20.92 6.87 8.06
N GLY A 68 -20.51 5.97 7.17
CA GLY A 68 -21.39 5.07 6.46
C GLY A 68 -22.22 4.20 7.40
N GLU A 69 -21.59 3.61 8.42
CA GLU A 69 -22.27 2.82 9.46
C GLU A 69 -23.33 3.66 10.19
N LYS A 70 -22.99 4.88 10.61
CA LYS A 70 -23.93 5.81 11.26
C LYS A 70 -25.09 6.23 10.36
N LEU A 71 -24.89 6.20 9.04
CA LEU A 71 -25.92 6.46 8.03
C LEU A 71 -26.69 5.19 7.61
N GLY A 72 -26.37 4.03 8.20
CA GLY A 72 -27.08 2.76 7.96
C GLY A 72 -26.51 1.90 6.83
N LEU A 73 -25.32 2.22 6.31
CA LEU A 73 -24.63 1.36 5.34
C LEU A 73 -23.93 0.20 6.05
N SER A 74 -23.98 -0.98 5.45
CA SER A 74 -23.06 -2.05 5.82
C SER A 74 -21.65 -1.76 5.27
N HIS A 75 -20.62 -2.27 5.93
CA HIS A 75 -19.25 -2.19 5.43
C HIS A 75 -19.11 -2.77 4.02
N GLN A 76 -19.78 -3.89 3.73
CA GLN A 76 -19.72 -4.50 2.41
C GLN A 76 -20.34 -3.60 1.34
N ALA A 77 -21.51 -3.01 1.61
CA ALA A 77 -22.16 -2.13 0.64
C ALA A 77 -21.32 -0.89 0.34
N LEU A 78 -20.72 -0.25 1.37
CA LEU A 78 -19.83 0.88 1.15
C LEU A 78 -18.55 0.48 0.40
N PHE A 79 -17.97 -0.67 0.75
CA PHE A 79 -16.82 -1.22 0.04
C PHE A 79 -17.11 -1.45 -1.44
N ASP A 80 -18.22 -2.10 -1.77
CA ASP A 80 -18.60 -2.43 -3.14
C ASP A 80 -18.76 -1.16 -4.00
N VAL A 81 -19.32 -0.09 -3.44
CA VAL A 81 -19.44 1.20 -4.13
C VAL A 81 -18.07 1.86 -4.26
N ALA A 82 -17.35 2.05 -3.16
CA ALA A 82 -16.12 2.85 -3.17
C ALA A 82 -14.97 2.16 -3.93
N ALA A 83 -14.90 0.82 -3.92
CA ALA A 83 -13.88 0.06 -4.64
C ALA A 83 -14.07 0.09 -6.16
N ASN A 84 -15.28 0.38 -6.63
CA ASN A 84 -15.65 0.42 -8.04
C ASN A 84 -16.01 1.83 -8.53
N ALA A 85 -15.71 2.85 -7.73
CA ALA A 85 -15.97 4.26 -8.04
C ALA A 85 -14.74 5.12 -7.74
N SER A 86 -14.91 6.44 -7.75
CA SER A 86 -13.80 7.40 -7.56
C SER A 86 -13.17 7.38 -6.16
N GLY A 87 -13.75 6.65 -5.21
CA GLY A 87 -13.18 6.44 -3.87
C GLY A 87 -12.09 5.36 -3.82
N GLN A 88 -11.81 4.68 -4.93
CA GLN A 88 -10.89 3.55 -4.94
C GLN A 88 -9.47 3.98 -4.56
N CYS A 89 -8.87 3.25 -3.62
CA CYS A 89 -7.46 3.35 -3.28
C CYS A 89 -6.96 2.04 -2.64
N TRP A 90 -5.64 1.90 -2.51
CA TRP A 90 -5.02 0.70 -1.93
C TRP A 90 -5.48 0.44 -0.47
N ALA A 91 -5.64 1.50 0.32
CA ALA A 91 -6.11 1.38 1.70
C ALA A 91 -7.48 0.71 1.78
N LEU A 92 -8.36 0.95 0.80
CA LEU A 92 -9.66 0.31 0.71
C LEU A 92 -9.54 -1.14 0.22
N THR A 93 -8.92 -1.37 -0.95
CA THR A 93 -9.03 -2.66 -1.66
C THR A 93 -8.03 -3.72 -1.18
N SER A 94 -7.01 -3.35 -0.43
CA SER A 94 -5.95 -4.26 0.01
C SER A 94 -5.72 -4.27 1.51
N ASN A 95 -5.98 -3.15 2.20
CA ASN A 95 -5.75 -3.03 3.64
C ASN A 95 -6.95 -2.40 4.36
N CYS A 96 -8.16 -2.84 4.00
CA CYS A 96 -9.43 -2.26 4.45
C CYS A 96 -9.48 -2.12 5.99
N PRO A 97 -9.79 -0.95 6.55
CA PRO A 97 -9.76 -0.70 7.99
C PRO A 97 -10.99 -1.22 8.75
N VAL A 98 -11.81 -2.05 8.11
CA VAL A 98 -12.95 -2.71 8.76
C VAL A 98 -12.92 -4.21 8.48
N PRO A 99 -13.36 -5.06 9.43
CA PRO A 99 -13.40 -6.49 9.24
C PRO A 99 -14.45 -6.88 8.19
N GLY A 100 -14.18 -7.94 7.43
CA GLY A 100 -15.09 -8.51 6.44
C GLY A 100 -14.64 -8.32 4.98
N PRO A 101 -14.71 -7.09 4.40
CA PRO A 101 -14.61 -6.89 2.96
C PRO A 101 -13.32 -7.39 2.30
N VAL A 102 -12.20 -7.35 3.02
CA VAL A 102 -10.90 -7.83 2.53
C VAL A 102 -10.39 -8.90 3.50
N PRO A 103 -10.42 -10.21 3.14
CA PRO A 103 -10.08 -11.30 4.05
C PRO A 103 -8.65 -11.23 4.60
N THR A 104 -7.71 -10.71 3.83
CA THR A 104 -6.29 -10.58 4.21
C THR A 104 -6.01 -9.36 5.09
N SER A 105 -7.00 -8.49 5.33
CA SER A 105 -6.81 -7.27 6.11
C SER A 105 -6.43 -7.57 7.57
N PRO A 106 -5.50 -6.81 8.17
CA PRO A 106 -5.26 -6.83 9.61
C PRO A 106 -6.50 -6.58 10.47
N ALA A 107 -7.51 -5.88 9.93
CA ALA A 107 -8.76 -5.62 10.64
C ALA A 107 -9.51 -6.91 11.03
N ASN A 108 -9.28 -8.03 10.34
CA ASN A 108 -9.88 -9.33 10.69
C ASN A 108 -9.19 -10.04 11.87
N ARG A 109 -8.12 -9.45 12.41
CA ARG A 109 -7.34 -10.01 13.54
C ARG A 109 -7.02 -8.95 14.59
N ASP A 110 -7.94 -8.02 14.81
CA ASP A 110 -7.80 -6.91 15.77
C ASP A 110 -6.48 -6.14 15.63
N TYR A 111 -6.02 -5.96 14.38
CA TYR A 111 -4.76 -5.29 14.05
C TYR A 111 -3.51 -5.92 14.67
N ALA A 112 -3.61 -7.15 15.18
CA ALA A 112 -2.46 -7.87 15.67
C ALA A 112 -1.40 -7.98 14.55
N PRO A 113 -0.10 -7.82 14.89
CA PRO A 113 0.97 -8.03 13.93
C PRO A 113 0.87 -9.45 13.36
N ALA A 114 1.19 -9.60 12.08
CA ALA A 114 1.27 -10.93 11.48
C ALA A 114 2.28 -11.75 12.30
N SER A 115 1.85 -12.90 12.83
CA SER A 115 2.71 -13.79 13.63
C SER A 115 4.03 -14.04 12.88
N PRO A 116 5.20 -13.95 13.54
CA PRO A 116 6.46 -14.23 12.88
C PRO A 116 6.42 -15.68 12.40
N SER A 117 6.48 -15.89 11.09
CA SER A 117 6.73 -17.20 10.51
C SER A 117 8.06 -17.70 11.09
N ARG A 118 7.99 -18.69 11.98
CA ARG A 118 9.15 -19.49 12.38
C ARG A 118 9.63 -20.33 11.20
#